data_AF-A0A2V8ZII4-F1
#
_entry.id   AF-A0A2V8ZII4-F1
#
_cell.length_a   1.000
_cell.length_b   1.000
_cell.length_c   1.000
_cell.angle_alpha   90.00
_cell.angle_beta   90.00
_cell.angle_gamma   90.00
#
_symmetry.space_group_name_H-M   'P 1'
#
loop_
_entity.id
_entity.type
_entity.pdbx_description
1 polymer ?
#
loop_
_entity_poly.entity_id
_entity_poly.type
_entity_poly.pdbx_seq_one_letter_code
_entity_poly.pdbx_strand_id
1 'polypeptide(L)'
;MLETYSYSYSSGDLLEKRVTARRSNGSTSEVFTMGPHLKLSARTVTFMSGARLNVLDFVSLTKWNTKSSELAALKDRLMTPPPDCLYRPFKLIRYDNLLGEQVVVVEAVYPQLVGRDYLWLAPRLGCESMKFRFETPQPDGSYKLIAESKPISLRLGQPDPRFFDPASRGTKQ
;
A
#
# COMPACT_ATOMS: atom_id res chain seq x y z
N MET A 1 5.78 7.18 7.77
CA MET A 1 4.37 6.82 7.99
C MET A 1 3.54 7.48 6.91
N LEU A 2 2.76 6.70 6.17
CA LEU A 2 1.90 7.14 5.07
C LEU A 2 0.46 6.77 5.41
N GLU A 3 -0.47 7.70 5.22
CA GLU A 3 -1.91 7.46 5.34
C GLU A 3 -2.56 7.58 3.96
N THR A 4 -3.33 6.58 3.54
CA THR A 4 -4.03 6.55 2.25
C THR A 4 -5.49 6.14 2.41
N TYR A 5 -6.38 6.79 1.66
CA TYR A 5 -7.83 6.52 1.67
C TYR A 5 -8.23 6.02 0.29
N SER A 6 -8.88 4.87 0.24
CA SER A 6 -9.32 4.19 -0.97
C SER A 6 -10.83 4.29 -1.15
N TYR A 7 -11.26 4.73 -2.32
CA TYR A 7 -12.65 5.01 -2.65
C TYR A 7 -13.11 4.13 -3.82
N SER A 8 -14.39 3.72 -3.77
CA SER A 8 -15.11 3.19 -4.92
C SER A 8 -15.87 4.33 -5.58
N TYR A 9 -15.59 4.59 -6.85
CA TYR A 9 -16.37 5.56 -7.64
C TYR A 9 -17.63 4.94 -8.24
N SER A 10 -17.76 3.60 -8.24
CA SER A 10 -19.01 2.95 -8.61
C SER A 10 -20.09 3.09 -7.55
N SER A 11 -19.72 3.10 -6.26
CA SER A 11 -20.68 3.27 -5.15
C SER A 11 -20.61 4.64 -4.47
N GLY A 12 -19.53 5.39 -4.65
CA GLY A 12 -19.28 6.66 -3.94
C GLY A 12 -18.71 6.49 -2.53
N ASP A 13 -18.40 5.27 -2.12
CA ASP A 13 -18.02 4.96 -0.74
C ASP A 13 -16.51 4.98 -0.49
N LEU A 14 -16.13 5.30 0.74
CA LEU A 14 -14.81 4.99 1.28
C LEU A 14 -14.71 3.48 1.55
N LEU A 15 -13.87 2.79 0.80
CA LEU A 15 -13.63 1.35 0.94
C LEU A 15 -12.65 1.06 2.08
N GLU A 16 -11.56 1.82 2.15
CA GLU A 16 -10.45 1.50 3.03
C GLU A 16 -9.74 2.77 3.49
N LYS A 17 -9.47 2.87 4.80
CA LYS A 17 -8.43 3.74 5.35
C LYS A 17 -7.22 2.88 5.68
N ARG A 18 -6.04 3.23 5.17
CA ARG A 18 -4.79 2.51 5.44
C ARG A 18 -3.73 3.44 6.02
N VAL A 19 -3.01 2.94 7.02
CA VAL A 19 -1.81 3.56 7.59
C VAL A 19 -0.65 2.60 7.45
N THR A 20 0.37 3.00 6.71
CA THR A 20 1.62 2.25 6.52
C THR A 20 2.74 2.92 7.32
N ALA A 21 3.28 2.21 8.30
CA ALA A 21 4.41 2.62 9.11
C ALA A 21 5.62 1.73 8.81
N ARG A 22 6.75 2.30 8.39
CA ARG A 22 7.99 1.56 8.11
C ARG A 22 9.13 2.07 8.97
N ARG A 23 9.80 1.15 9.66
CA ARG A 23 11.04 1.42 10.41
C ARG A 23 12.23 1.45 9.47
N SER A 24 13.32 2.09 9.89
CA SER A 24 14.59 2.08 9.12
C SER A 24 15.15 0.67 8.92
N ASN A 25 14.85 -0.27 9.80
CA ASN A 25 15.25 -1.67 9.66
C ASN A 25 14.39 -2.46 8.65
N GLY A 26 13.50 -1.81 7.90
CA GLY A 26 12.63 -2.41 6.88
C GLY A 26 11.33 -3.04 7.42
N SER A 27 11.19 -3.23 8.73
CA SER A 27 9.95 -3.75 9.32
C SER A 27 8.80 -2.79 9.01
N THR A 28 7.69 -3.33 8.51
CA THR A 28 6.54 -2.55 8.04
C THR A 28 5.28 -3.01 8.77
N SER A 29 4.50 -2.05 9.26
CA SER A 29 3.16 -2.24 9.80
C SER A 29 2.14 -1.58 8.90
N GLU A 30 1.11 -2.32 8.55
CA GLU A 30 -0.02 -1.86 7.75
C GLU A 30 -1.28 -2.04 8.59
N VAL A 31 -1.91 -0.93 8.95
CA VAL A 31 -3.22 -0.92 9.60
C VAL A 31 -4.24 -0.51 8.57
N PHE A 32 -5.22 -1.36 8.28
CA PHE A 32 -6.33 -0.98 7.42
C PHE A 32 -7.65 -1.08 8.19
N THR A 33 -8.56 -0.16 7.87
CA THR A 33 -9.93 -0.14 8.39
C THR A 33 -10.87 -0.14 7.19
N MET A 34 -11.71 -1.17 7.10
CA MET A 34 -12.66 -1.34 6.00
C MET A 34 -13.93 -0.53 6.27
N GLY A 35 -14.10 0.58 5.55
CA GLY A 35 -15.28 1.44 5.54
C GLY A 35 -15.83 1.91 6.90
N PRO A 36 -16.69 2.94 6.94
CA PRO A 36 -17.36 3.35 8.17
C PRO A 36 -18.40 2.31 8.66
N HIS A 37 -18.90 1.47 7.76
CA HIS A 37 -20.00 0.53 8.05
C HIS A 37 -19.56 -0.80 8.66
N LEU A 38 -18.44 -1.37 8.21
CA LEU A 38 -17.98 -2.66 8.70
C LEU A 38 -17.21 -2.54 10.02
N LYS A 39 -16.57 -1.38 10.27
CA LYS A 39 -15.74 -1.12 11.47
C LYS A 39 -14.69 -2.21 11.75
N LEU A 40 -14.34 -3.00 10.73
CA LEU A 40 -13.31 -4.03 10.82
C LEU A 40 -11.95 -3.36 10.66
N SER A 41 -11.07 -3.59 11.62
CA SER A 41 -9.68 -3.17 11.55
C SER A 41 -8.77 -4.38 11.58
N ALA A 42 -7.86 -4.46 10.61
CA ALA A 42 -6.78 -5.42 10.67
C ALA A 42 -5.43 -4.71 10.67
N ARG A 43 -4.47 -5.34 11.34
CA ARG A 43 -3.08 -4.92 11.34
C ARG A 43 -2.22 -6.07 10.87
N THR A 44 -1.41 -5.82 9.86
CA THR A 44 -0.30 -6.69 9.47
C THR A 44 1.00 -6.07 9.93
N VAL A 45 1.86 -6.84 10.59
CA VAL A 45 3.26 -6.47 10.84
C VAL A 45 4.16 -7.46 10.12
N THR A 46 4.97 -6.96 9.18
CA THR A 46 5.95 -7.74 8.41
C THR A 46 7.35 -7.37 8.87
N PHE A 47 8.09 -8.36 9.37
CA PHE A 47 9.49 -8.20 9.76
C PHE A 47 10.44 -8.61 8.63
N MET A 48 11.65 -8.06 8.62
CA MET A 48 12.68 -8.42 7.63
C MET A 48 13.25 -9.84 7.79
N SER A 49 12.91 -10.52 8.87
CA SER A 49 13.10 -11.97 9.00
C SER A 49 12.14 -12.79 8.15
N GLY A 50 11.09 -12.17 7.60
CA GLY A 50 9.98 -12.84 6.90
C GLY A 50 8.82 -13.25 7.80
N ALA A 51 8.96 -13.10 9.13
CA ALA A 51 7.83 -13.29 10.03
C ALA A 51 6.75 -12.23 9.75
N ARG A 52 5.50 -12.69 9.61
CA ARG A 52 4.33 -11.84 9.43
C ARG A 52 3.31 -12.12 10.52
N LEU A 53 2.89 -11.07 11.21
CA LEU A 53 1.84 -11.11 12.23
C LEU A 53 0.61 -10.43 11.67
N ASN A 54 -0.51 -11.15 11.61
CA ASN A 54 -1.80 -10.59 11.26
C ASN A 54 -2.65 -10.55 12.53
N VAL A 55 -3.18 -9.37 12.85
CA VAL A 55 -4.12 -9.13 13.94
C VAL A 55 -5.43 -8.72 13.31
N LEU A 56 -6.46 -9.55 13.43
CA LEU A 56 -7.81 -9.24 12.99
C LEU A 56 -8.70 -9.02 14.22
N ASP A 57 -9.23 -7.81 14.35
CA ASP A 57 -10.27 -7.44 15.32
C ASP A 57 -10.11 -8.02 16.73
N PHE A 58 -8.95 -7.74 17.36
CA PHE A 58 -8.63 -8.04 18.78
C PHE A 58 -8.68 -9.51 19.23
N VAL A 59 -9.25 -10.43 18.45
CA VAL A 59 -9.58 -11.80 18.89
C VAL A 59 -8.59 -12.82 18.33
N SER A 60 -7.96 -12.56 17.17
CA SER A 60 -7.04 -13.52 16.56
C SER A 60 -5.71 -12.86 16.15
N LEU A 61 -4.63 -13.38 16.73
CA LEU A 61 -3.26 -13.17 16.26
C LEU A 61 -2.85 -14.41 15.49
N THR A 62 -2.56 -14.25 14.21
CA THR A 62 -2.05 -15.35 13.40
C THR A 62 -0.66 -15.02 12.88
N LYS A 63 0.28 -15.93 13.12
CA LYS A 63 1.66 -15.83 12.69
C LYS A 63 1.88 -16.74 11.49
N TRP A 64 2.48 -16.18 10.45
CA TRP A 64 2.86 -16.90 9.24
C TRP A 64 4.27 -16.46 8.84
N ASN A 65 4.93 -17.25 8.01
CA ASN A 65 6.19 -16.86 7.39
C ASN A 65 5.93 -16.54 5.91
N THR A 66 6.41 -15.38 5.47
CA THR A 66 6.45 -15.02 4.04
C THR A 66 7.30 -16.04 3.29
N LYS A 67 6.87 -16.41 2.07
CA LYS A 67 7.65 -17.36 1.24
C LYS A 67 9.04 -16.79 0.96
N SER A 68 10.04 -17.64 0.81
CA SER A 68 11.43 -17.21 0.60
C SER A 68 11.61 -16.29 -0.60
N SER A 69 10.93 -16.58 -1.71
CA SER A 69 10.94 -15.75 -2.93
C SER A 69 10.31 -14.37 -2.71
N GLU A 70 9.18 -14.31 -2.01
CA GLU A 70 8.50 -13.05 -1.66
C GLU A 70 9.33 -12.22 -0.68
N LEU A 71 10.02 -12.87 0.27
CA LEU A 71 10.94 -12.20 1.20
C LEU A 71 12.17 -11.64 0.48
N ALA A 72 12.74 -12.39 -0.46
CA ALA A 72 13.87 -11.93 -1.26
C ALA A 72 13.48 -10.70 -2.09
N ALA A 73 12.34 -10.75 -2.78
CA ALA A 73 11.81 -9.61 -3.54
C ALA A 73 11.53 -8.39 -2.64
N LEU A 74 10.98 -8.60 -1.44
CA LEU A 74 10.77 -7.53 -0.46
C LEU A 74 12.10 -6.90 -0.02
N LYS A 75 13.10 -7.73 0.29
CA LYS A 75 14.44 -7.27 0.70
C LYS A 75 15.11 -6.46 -0.40
N ASP A 76 15.13 -7.00 -1.61
CA ASP A 76 15.71 -6.33 -2.77
C ASP A 76 15.06 -4.96 -3.00
N ARG A 77 13.73 -4.89 -3.01
CA ARG A 77 12.99 -3.63 -3.15
C ARG A 77 13.33 -2.60 -2.06
N LEU A 78 13.54 -3.03 -0.82
CA LEU A 78 13.78 -2.11 0.30
C LEU A 78 15.24 -1.67 0.42
N MET A 79 16.18 -2.55 0.08
CA MET A 79 17.62 -2.31 0.23
C MET A 79 18.21 -1.66 -1.02
N THR A 80 17.70 -2.04 -2.20
CA THR A 80 18.21 -1.66 -3.52
C THR A 80 17.04 -1.37 -4.47
N PRO A 81 16.14 -0.41 -4.14
CA PRO A 81 15.04 -0.07 -5.03
C PRO A 81 15.57 0.43 -6.38
N PRO A 82 15.05 -0.06 -7.52
CA PRO A 82 15.38 0.54 -8.81
C PRO A 82 14.88 2.00 -8.83
N PRO A 83 15.65 2.94 -9.43
CA PRO A 83 15.30 4.37 -9.41
C PRO A 83 13.91 4.70 -9.98
N ASP A 84 13.43 3.88 -10.92
CA ASP A 84 12.15 4.00 -11.61
C ASP A 84 11.07 3.05 -11.06
N CYS A 85 11.37 2.29 -10.01
CA CYS A 85 10.47 1.31 -9.41
C CYS A 85 9.95 0.22 -10.38
N LEU A 86 10.68 -0.09 -11.46
CA LEU A 86 10.32 -1.12 -12.43
C LEU A 86 10.82 -2.52 -12.02
N TYR A 87 10.30 -3.06 -10.92
CA TYR A 87 10.61 -4.42 -10.42
C TYR A 87 9.54 -5.47 -10.79
N ARG A 88 8.50 -5.06 -11.52
CA ARG A 88 7.39 -5.88 -12.00
C ARG A 88 7.14 -5.55 -13.48
N PRO A 89 6.29 -6.29 -14.22
CA PRO A 89 5.91 -5.95 -15.60
C PRO A 89 5.03 -4.70 -15.62
N PHE A 90 5.65 -3.58 -15.28
CA PHE A 90 5.10 -2.25 -15.21
C PHE A 90 5.58 -1.48 -16.41
N LYS A 91 4.70 -0.66 -16.97
CA LYS A 91 5.05 0.30 -18.01
C LYS A 91 5.24 1.67 -17.36
N LEU A 92 6.43 2.24 -17.48
CA LEU A 92 6.67 3.62 -17.06
C LEU A 92 5.81 4.57 -17.91
N ILE A 93 5.04 5.43 -17.23
CA ILE A 93 4.20 6.43 -17.88
C ILE A 93 4.84 7.81 -17.78
N ARG A 94 5.22 8.24 -16.57
CA ARG A 94 5.83 9.55 -16.30
C ARG A 94 6.41 9.62 -14.89
N TYR A 95 7.04 10.75 -14.57
CA TYR A 95 7.36 11.16 -13.21
C TYR A 95 6.35 12.20 -12.72
N ASP A 96 6.18 12.30 -11.39
CA ASP A 96 5.22 13.19 -10.75
C ASP A 96 5.72 13.56 -9.33
N ASN A 97 4.98 14.40 -8.60
CA ASN A 97 5.25 14.72 -7.20
C ASN A 97 4.00 14.55 -6.33
N LEU A 98 4.11 13.85 -5.20
CA LEU A 98 3.03 13.67 -4.23
C LEU A 98 3.52 13.93 -2.81
N LEU A 99 2.86 14.85 -2.11
CA LEU A 99 3.19 15.20 -0.71
C LEU A 99 4.69 15.52 -0.48
N GLY A 100 5.34 16.16 -1.45
CA GLY A 100 6.77 16.51 -1.39
C GLY A 100 7.73 15.39 -1.78
N GLU A 101 7.23 14.19 -2.11
CA GLU A 101 8.05 13.09 -2.63
C GLU A 101 7.96 13.02 -4.16
N GLN A 102 9.11 12.81 -4.78
CA GLN A 102 9.17 12.44 -6.19
C GLN A 102 8.62 11.02 -6.34
N VAL A 103 7.70 10.84 -7.27
CA VAL A 103 7.09 9.54 -7.56
C VAL A 103 7.18 9.22 -9.04
N VAL A 104 7.15 7.92 -9.31
CA VAL A 104 7.14 7.33 -10.64
C VAL A 104 5.74 6.79 -10.89
N VAL A 105 5.12 7.24 -11.98
CA VAL A 105 3.80 6.79 -12.39
C VAL A 105 3.96 5.65 -13.38
N VAL A 106 3.44 4.49 -12.99
CA VAL A 106 3.51 3.28 -13.80
C VAL A 106 2.11 2.73 -14.07
N GLU A 107 1.96 2.05 -15.19
CA GLU A 107 0.79 1.23 -15.48
C GLU A 107 1.15 -0.24 -15.19
N ALA A 108 0.39 -0.88 -14.29
CA ALA A 108 0.55 -2.29 -13.98
C ALA A 108 -0.17 -3.14 -15.04
N VAL A 109 0.58 -4.01 -15.72
CA VAL A 109 0.05 -4.84 -16.79
C VAL A 109 -0.33 -6.20 -16.21
N TYR A 110 -1.63 -6.44 -16.10
CA TYR A 110 -2.19 -7.72 -15.66
C TYR A 110 -2.96 -8.37 -16.82
N PRO A 111 -2.41 -9.41 -17.49
CA PRO A 111 -3.06 -10.03 -18.64
C PRO A 111 -4.49 -10.52 -18.38
N GLN A 112 -4.77 -10.92 -17.14
CA GLN A 112 -6.05 -11.48 -16.70
C GLN A 112 -7.10 -10.45 -16.25
N LEU A 113 -6.76 -9.16 -16.14
CA LEU A 113 -7.68 -8.11 -15.68
C LEU A 113 -8.03 -7.17 -16.82
N VAL A 114 -9.33 -6.97 -17.04
CA VAL A 114 -9.82 -5.97 -17.99
C VAL A 114 -9.83 -4.60 -17.29
N GLY A 115 -8.83 -3.78 -17.58
CA GLY A 115 -8.72 -2.43 -17.04
C GLY A 115 -7.31 -1.88 -17.11
N ARG A 116 -7.13 -0.66 -16.59
CA ARG A 116 -5.83 -0.02 -16.40
C ARG A 116 -5.63 0.28 -14.94
N ASP A 117 -4.51 -0.19 -14.40
CA ASP A 117 -4.09 0.06 -13.03
C ASP A 117 -2.88 0.99 -13.06
N TYR A 118 -3.02 2.19 -12.50
CA TYR A 118 -1.95 3.16 -12.36
C TYR A 118 -1.49 3.27 -10.92
N LEU A 119 -0.18 3.20 -10.72
CA LEU A 119 0.48 3.31 -9.41
C LEU A 119 1.45 4.50 -9.41
N TRP A 120 1.42 5.30 -8.35
CA TRP A 120 2.43 6.31 -8.07
C TRP A 120 3.37 5.77 -7.00
N LEU A 121 4.57 5.36 -7.40
CA LEU A 121 5.55 4.69 -6.56
C LEU A 121 6.64 5.68 -6.15
N ALA A 122 6.97 5.77 -4.86
CA ALA A 122 8.02 6.65 -4.36
C ALA A 122 9.36 5.90 -4.23
N PRO A 123 10.36 6.14 -5.10
CA PRO A 123 11.62 5.39 -5.09
C PRO A 123 12.36 5.53 -3.76
N ARG A 124 12.41 6.76 -3.22
CA ARG A 124 13.05 7.07 -1.93
C ARG A 124 12.39 6.40 -0.72
N LEU A 125 11.15 5.92 -0.90
CA LEU A 125 10.42 5.17 0.11
C LEU A 125 10.41 3.67 -0.18
N GLY A 126 11.41 3.15 -0.91
CA GLY A 126 11.48 1.73 -1.27
C GLY A 126 10.35 1.32 -2.23
N CYS A 127 10.02 2.21 -3.17
CA CYS A 127 8.94 2.04 -4.14
C CYS A 127 7.56 1.77 -3.52
N GLU A 128 7.28 2.45 -2.40
CA GLU A 128 5.96 2.44 -1.77
C GLU A 128 4.93 3.09 -2.68
N SER A 129 3.76 2.44 -2.84
CA SER A 129 2.64 3.04 -3.58
C SER A 129 1.97 4.10 -2.74
N MET A 130 2.07 5.36 -3.18
CA MET A 130 1.45 6.51 -2.52
C MET A 130 0.03 6.78 -3.04
N LYS A 131 -0.23 6.40 -4.29
CA LYS A 131 -1.51 6.57 -4.97
C LYS A 131 -1.75 5.40 -5.90
N PHE A 132 -3.02 5.03 -6.04
CA PHE A 132 -3.51 4.02 -6.97
C PHE A 132 -4.73 4.54 -7.71
N ARG A 133 -4.90 4.18 -8.99
CA ARG A 133 -6.08 4.47 -9.79
C ARG A 133 -6.40 3.27 -10.67
N PHE A 134 -7.62 2.77 -10.61
CA PHE A 134 -8.09 1.69 -11.47
C PHE A 134 -9.26 2.14 -12.35
N GLU A 135 -9.11 1.89 -13.64
CA GLU A 135 -10.07 2.27 -14.66
C GLU A 135 -10.51 1.08 -15.49
N THR A 136 -11.77 1.11 -15.93
CA THR A 136 -12.30 0.11 -16.86
C THR A 136 -12.73 0.78 -18.16
N PRO A 137 -12.49 0.14 -19.31
CA PRO A 137 -12.98 0.65 -20.59
C PRO A 137 -14.52 0.68 -20.60
N GLN A 138 -15.09 1.58 -21.39
CA GLN A 138 -16.52 1.72 -21.64
C GLN A 138 -16.84 1.38 -23.10
N PRO A 139 -18.11 1.05 -23.44
CA PRO A 139 -18.50 0.72 -24.81
C PRO A 139 -18.23 1.82 -25.84
N ASP A 140 -18.18 3.09 -25.41
CA ASP A 140 -17.86 4.25 -26.24
C ASP A 140 -16.34 4.47 -26.46
N GLY A 141 -15.50 3.57 -25.92
CA GLY A 141 -14.05 3.66 -25.98
C GLY A 141 -13.41 4.56 -24.91
N SER A 142 -14.21 5.22 -24.07
CA SER A 142 -13.71 5.98 -22.93
C SER A 142 -13.28 5.06 -21.76
N TYR A 143 -12.62 5.62 -20.75
CA TYR A 143 -12.26 4.91 -19.53
C TYR A 143 -12.99 5.53 -18.34
N LYS A 144 -13.62 4.68 -17.53
CA LYS A 144 -14.30 5.07 -16.30
C LYS A 144 -13.44 4.73 -15.10
N LEU A 145 -13.22 5.72 -14.22
CA LEU A 145 -12.59 5.51 -12.93
C LEU A 145 -13.51 4.67 -12.03
N ILE A 146 -13.01 3.53 -11.56
CA ILE A 146 -13.76 2.61 -10.70
C ILE A 146 -13.27 2.69 -9.25
N ALA A 147 -11.96 2.79 -9.06
CA ALA A 147 -11.37 2.90 -7.73
C ALA A 147 -10.16 3.82 -7.72
N GLU A 148 -9.96 4.51 -6.60
CA GLU A 148 -8.78 5.35 -6.40
C GLU A 148 -8.35 5.28 -4.94
N SER A 149 -7.04 5.16 -4.70
CA SER A 149 -6.45 5.39 -3.38
C SER A 149 -5.65 6.69 -3.42
N LYS A 150 -5.91 7.60 -2.49
CA LYS A 150 -5.23 8.90 -2.38
C LYS A 150 -4.41 8.98 -1.11
N PRO A 151 -3.19 9.57 -1.16
CA PRO A 151 -2.45 9.86 0.04
C PRO A 151 -3.07 11.05 0.76
N ILE A 152 -3.33 10.90 2.05
CA ILE A 152 -3.87 11.94 2.94
C ILE A 152 -2.75 12.64 3.68
N SER A 153 -1.77 11.88 4.17
CA SER A 153 -0.63 12.43 4.88
C SER A 153 0.62 11.56 4.73
N LEU A 154 1.78 12.20 4.77
CA LEU A 154 3.09 11.55 4.81
C LEU A 154 3.92 12.20 5.91
N ARG A 155 4.47 11.39 6.81
CA ARG A 155 5.42 11.81 7.85
C ARG A 155 6.69 10.98 7.74
N LEU A 156 7.80 11.63 7.43
CA LEU A 156 9.11 11.00 7.39
C LEU A 156 9.70 10.91 8.82
N GLY A 157 10.57 9.92 9.05
CA GLY A 157 11.16 9.64 10.36
C GLY A 157 10.71 8.30 10.96
N GLN A 158 11.23 7.98 12.14
CA GLN A 158 10.89 6.73 12.82
C GLN A 158 9.40 6.73 13.23
N PRO A 159 8.64 5.70 12.85
CA PRO A 159 7.25 5.58 13.27
C PRO A 159 7.15 5.24 14.76
N ASP A 160 6.01 5.58 15.35
CA ASP A 160 5.67 5.20 16.72
C ASP A 160 5.82 3.67 16.90
N PRO A 161 6.57 3.19 17.92
CA PRO A 161 6.75 1.77 18.18
C PRO A 161 5.45 0.99 18.32
N ARG A 162 4.37 1.65 18.79
CA ARG A 162 3.04 1.04 18.96
C ARG A 162 2.49 0.47 17.66
N PHE A 163 2.82 1.01 16.48
CA PHE A 163 2.37 0.40 15.23
C PHE A 163 2.83 -1.05 15.04
N PHE A 164 3.87 -1.48 15.75
CA PHE A 164 4.50 -2.80 15.62
C PHE A 164 4.25 -3.71 16.82
N ASP A 165 3.64 -3.18 17.88
CA ASP A 165 3.30 -3.96 19.06
C ASP A 165 1.97 -4.67 18.81
N PRO A 166 1.93 -6.02 18.76
CA PRO A 166 0.70 -6.78 18.58
C PRO A 166 -0.30 -6.60 19.74
N ALA A 167 0.15 -6.19 20.94
CA ALA A 167 -0.69 -5.93 22.10
C ALA A 167 -1.25 -4.49 22.15
N SER A 168 -0.68 -3.57 21.36
CA SER A 168 -1.14 -2.19 21.35
C SER A 168 -2.49 -2.07 20.63
N ARG A 169 -3.50 -1.61 21.37
CA ARG A 169 -4.80 -1.27 20.79
C ARG A 169 -4.57 -0.23 19.69
N GLY A 170 -5.12 -0.46 18.50
CA GLY A 170 -5.13 0.55 17.44
C GLY A 170 -5.53 1.90 18.02
N THR A 171 -4.69 2.90 17.81
CA THR A 171 -4.97 4.27 18.25
C THR A 171 -6.34 4.66 17.70
N LYS A 172 -7.30 4.86 18.60
CA LYS A 172 -8.44 5.73 18.30
C LYS A 172 -7.83 7.10 18.02
N GLN A 173 -7.78 7.48 16.75
CA GLN A 173 -7.61 8.86 16.29
C GLN A 173 -8.86 9.20 15.49
#